data_AF-A0AAJ5IK66-F1
#
_entry.id   AF-A0AAJ5IK66-F1
#
_cell.length_a   1.000
_cell.length_b   1.000
_cell.length_c   1.000
_cell.angle_alpha   90.00
_cell.angle_beta   90.00
_cell.angle_gamma   90.00
#
_symmetry.space_group_name_H-M   'P 1'
#
loop_
_entity.id
_entity.type
_entity.pdbx_description
1 polymer ?
#
loop_
_entity_poly.entity_id
_entity_poly.type
_entity_poly.pdbx_seq_one_letter_code
_entity_poly.pdbx_strand_id
1 'polypeptide(L)'
;MTWSISSGEFMSKAGIQASVDGRPTHELASRKDDLSIMLKCCDAEEENYWSQPSGSRLCATPFFFERAAILLAKQKRFSDEVSTCDRWIRIAEDYSAQKAVISGLMAQNHLGPRPAAIAARRQKAAKKIPHL
;
A
#
# COMPACT_ATOMS: atom_id res chain seq x y z
N MET A 1 9.11 -25.03 -29.39
CA MET A 1 8.62 -24.97 -28.00
C MET A 1 8.29 -23.53 -27.67
N THR A 2 7.01 -23.15 -27.67
CA THR A 2 6.56 -21.81 -27.27
C THR A 2 6.47 -21.77 -25.75
N TRP A 3 7.43 -21.10 -25.11
CA TRP A 3 7.35 -20.80 -23.68
C TRP A 3 6.36 -19.65 -23.50
N SER A 4 5.15 -19.94 -23.03
CA SER A 4 4.20 -18.92 -22.59
C SER A 4 4.50 -18.61 -21.13
N ILE A 5 5.16 -17.48 -20.87
CA ILE A 5 5.33 -16.95 -19.52
C ILE A 5 4.00 -16.30 -19.13
N SER A 6 3.46 -16.64 -17.95
CA SER A 6 2.23 -15.98 -17.46
C SER A 6 2.50 -14.51 -17.11
N SER A 7 1.47 -13.66 -17.20
CA SER A 7 1.58 -12.24 -16.82
C SER A 7 2.08 -12.07 -15.38
N GLY A 8 1.65 -12.95 -14.46
CA GLY A 8 2.11 -12.97 -13.07
C GLY A 8 3.59 -13.31 -12.92
N GLU A 9 4.09 -14.32 -13.62
CA GLU A 9 5.53 -14.66 -13.60
C GLU A 9 6.40 -13.58 -14.24
N PHE A 10 5.90 -12.91 -15.28
CA PHE A 10 6.59 -11.76 -15.87
C PHE A 10 6.66 -10.59 -14.88
N MET A 11 5.53 -10.22 -14.25
CA MET A 11 5.48 -9.13 -13.26
C MET A 11 6.34 -9.40 -12.03
N SER A 12 6.36 -10.66 -11.56
CA SER A 12 7.23 -11.10 -10.47
C SER A 12 8.70 -10.99 -10.85
N LYS A 13 9.10 -11.50 -12.03
CA LYS A 13 10.49 -11.40 -12.52
C LYS A 13 10.91 -9.96 -12.82
N ALA A 14 9.98 -9.10 -13.22
CA ALA A 14 10.24 -7.69 -13.49
C ALA A 14 10.30 -6.82 -12.22
N GLY A 15 10.02 -7.38 -11.03
CA GLY A 15 10.01 -6.63 -9.77
C GLY A 15 8.91 -5.57 -9.72
N ILE A 16 7.80 -5.80 -10.44
CA ILE A 16 6.70 -4.85 -10.55
C ILE A 16 5.60 -5.17 -9.53
N GLN A 17 5.57 -6.41 -9.03
CA GLN A 17 4.56 -6.93 -8.13
C GLN A 17 5.10 -7.15 -6.71
N ALA A 18 4.48 -6.50 -5.73
CA ALA A 18 4.76 -6.75 -4.33
C ALA A 18 4.44 -8.21 -3.95
N SER A 19 5.29 -8.81 -3.11
CA SER A 19 5.11 -10.19 -2.64
C SER A 19 5.57 -10.35 -1.19
N VAL A 20 4.94 -11.30 -0.49
CA VAL A 20 5.32 -11.74 0.86
C VAL A 20 5.65 -13.21 0.78
N ASP A 21 6.88 -13.59 1.14
CA ASP A 21 7.36 -14.99 1.10
C ASP A 21 7.15 -15.64 -0.29
N GLY A 22 7.38 -14.86 -1.37
CA GLY A 22 7.22 -15.30 -2.75
C GLY A 22 5.78 -15.35 -3.26
N ARG A 23 4.79 -15.00 -2.42
CA ARG A 23 3.37 -14.93 -2.81
C ARG A 23 2.96 -13.50 -3.11
N PRO A 24 2.35 -13.22 -4.27
CA PRO A 24 1.80 -11.90 -4.56
C PRO A 24 0.84 -11.41 -3.47
N THR A 25 0.94 -10.13 -3.09
CA THR A 25 0.14 -9.55 -1.99
C THR A 25 -1.37 -9.72 -2.21
N HIS A 26 -1.85 -9.60 -3.46
CA HIS A 26 -3.28 -9.75 -3.78
C HIS A 26 -3.87 -11.12 -3.43
N GLU A 27 -3.08 -12.19 -3.43
CA GLU A 27 -3.53 -13.53 -3.01
C GLU A 27 -3.78 -13.60 -1.49
N LEU A 28 -3.10 -12.72 -0.72
CA LEU A 28 -3.24 -12.62 0.73
C LEU A 28 -4.42 -11.72 1.15
N ALA A 29 -5.14 -11.11 0.19
CA ALA A 29 -6.29 -10.25 0.49
C ALA A 29 -7.44 -11.00 1.20
N SER A 30 -7.55 -12.31 1.04
CA SER A 30 -8.51 -13.16 1.77
C SER A 30 -8.23 -13.19 3.28
N ARG A 31 -6.98 -12.99 3.70
CA ARG A 31 -6.52 -12.93 5.10
C ARG A 31 -6.68 -11.53 5.73
N LYS A 32 -7.61 -10.72 5.24
CA LYS A 32 -7.80 -9.30 5.61
C LYS A 32 -8.01 -9.00 7.09
N ASP A 33 -8.33 -9.99 7.91
CA ASP A 33 -8.56 -9.87 9.35
C ASP A 33 -7.34 -10.29 10.19
N ASP A 34 -6.26 -10.74 9.56
CA ASP A 34 -4.98 -11.08 10.19
C ASP A 34 -4.02 -9.88 10.16
N LEU A 35 -3.79 -9.27 11.33
CA LEU A 35 -2.96 -8.07 11.44
C LEU A 35 -1.52 -8.32 10.99
N SER A 36 -0.94 -9.48 11.33
CA SER A 36 0.45 -9.77 10.98
C SER A 36 0.62 -9.86 9.46
N ILE A 37 -0.32 -10.52 8.79
CA ILE A 37 -0.32 -10.61 7.32
C ILE A 37 -0.54 -9.24 6.69
N MET A 38 -1.48 -8.42 7.19
CA MET A 38 -1.71 -7.09 6.63
C MET A 38 -0.48 -6.18 6.78
N LEU A 39 0.22 -6.22 7.91
CA LEU A 39 1.46 -5.46 8.11
C LEU A 39 2.58 -5.92 7.17
N LYS A 40 2.77 -7.24 7.02
CA LYS A 40 3.72 -7.78 6.03
C LYS A 40 3.39 -7.33 4.61
N CYS A 41 2.11 -7.29 4.23
CA CYS A 41 1.70 -6.76 2.94
C CYS A 41 1.99 -5.25 2.82
N CYS A 42 1.78 -4.44 3.88
CA CYS A 42 2.19 -3.03 3.85
C CYS A 42 3.70 -2.87 3.60
N ASP A 43 4.52 -3.69 4.27
CA ASP A 43 5.97 -3.67 4.10
C ASP A 43 6.38 -4.04 2.67
N ALA A 44 5.82 -5.12 2.12
CA ALA A 44 6.08 -5.54 0.75
C ALA A 44 5.63 -4.50 -0.29
N GLU A 45 4.46 -3.89 -0.11
CA GLU A 45 3.94 -2.86 -1.02
C GLU A 45 4.77 -1.58 -0.98
N GLU A 46 5.20 -1.15 0.21
CA GLU A 46 6.06 0.02 0.37
C GLU A 46 7.45 -0.22 -0.22
N GLU A 47 8.07 -1.36 0.07
CA GLU A 47 9.38 -1.72 -0.50
C GLU A 47 9.33 -1.84 -2.02
N ASN A 48 8.31 -2.51 -2.55
CA ASN A 48 8.06 -2.58 -3.99
C ASN A 48 7.84 -1.18 -4.58
N TYR A 49 7.11 -0.30 -3.90
CA TYR A 49 6.93 1.07 -4.37
C TYR A 49 8.27 1.82 -4.47
N TRP A 50 9.09 1.82 -3.43
CA TRP A 50 10.33 2.61 -3.36
C TRP A 50 11.50 2.03 -4.15
N SER A 51 11.52 0.73 -4.42
CA SER A 51 12.53 0.08 -5.26
C SER A 51 12.36 0.36 -6.76
N GLN A 52 11.16 0.78 -7.19
CA GLN A 52 10.91 1.16 -8.59
C GLN A 52 11.71 2.42 -9.00
N PRO A 53 11.90 2.67 -10.31
CA PRO A 53 12.51 3.91 -10.78
C PRO A 53 11.68 5.14 -10.40
N SER A 54 12.33 6.16 -9.83
CA SER A 54 11.67 7.44 -9.48
C SER A 54 11.08 8.10 -10.73
N GLY A 55 9.86 8.64 -10.59
CA GLY A 55 9.12 9.28 -11.69
C GLY A 55 8.41 8.30 -12.63
N SER A 56 8.54 6.99 -12.42
CA SER A 56 7.84 5.94 -13.18
C SER A 56 7.38 4.78 -12.29
N ARG A 57 7.04 5.09 -11.04
CA ARG A 57 6.52 4.13 -10.06
C ARG A 57 5.05 3.82 -10.34
N LEU A 58 4.66 2.56 -10.19
CA LEU A 58 3.28 2.13 -10.01
C LEU A 58 2.89 2.33 -8.55
N CYS A 59 1.69 2.86 -8.32
CA CYS A 59 1.19 3.11 -6.97
C CYS A 59 1.02 1.81 -6.17
N ALA A 60 1.47 1.82 -4.92
CA ALA A 60 1.14 0.77 -3.95
C ALA A 60 -0.38 0.68 -3.76
N THR A 61 -0.88 -0.52 -3.44
CA THR A 61 -2.31 -0.70 -3.19
C THR A 61 -2.73 -0.15 -1.81
N PRO A 62 -3.75 0.75 -1.73
CA PRO A 62 -4.23 1.27 -0.44
C PRO A 62 -4.90 0.22 0.45
N PHE A 63 -5.31 -0.93 -0.12
CA PHE A 63 -6.08 -1.94 0.58
C PHE A 63 -5.41 -2.42 1.88
N PHE A 64 -4.15 -2.81 1.83
CA PHE A 64 -3.45 -3.40 2.98
C PHE A 64 -3.22 -2.37 4.09
N PHE A 65 -2.87 -1.13 3.73
CA PHE A 65 -2.69 -0.03 4.68
C PHE A 65 -3.99 0.31 5.42
N GLU A 66 -5.11 0.40 4.69
CA GLU A 66 -6.42 0.64 5.33
C GLU A 66 -6.80 -0.52 6.26
N ARG A 67 -6.59 -1.77 5.85
CA ARG A 67 -6.89 -2.96 6.65
C ARG A 67 -6.02 -3.07 7.90
N ALA A 68 -4.71 -2.83 7.78
CA ALA A 68 -3.80 -2.77 8.91
C ALA A 68 -4.21 -1.67 9.89
N ALA A 69 -4.51 -0.46 9.41
CA ALA A 69 -4.98 0.65 10.24
C ALA A 69 -6.27 0.28 11.01
N ILE A 70 -7.25 -0.36 10.36
CA ILE A 70 -8.47 -0.88 11.01
C ILE A 70 -8.14 -1.83 12.16
N LEU A 71 -7.24 -2.79 11.94
CA LEU A 71 -6.91 -3.82 12.90
C LEU A 71 -6.10 -3.28 14.08
N LEU A 72 -5.17 -2.35 13.82
CA LEU A 72 -4.43 -1.63 14.86
C LEU A 72 -5.36 -0.81 15.76
N ALA A 73 -6.33 -0.11 15.17
CA ALA A 73 -7.35 0.62 15.91
C ALA A 73 -8.16 -0.27 16.86
N LYS A 74 -8.54 -1.48 16.39
CA LYS A 74 -9.25 -2.49 17.21
C LYS A 74 -8.40 -2.96 18.40
N GLN A 75 -7.08 -3.00 18.25
CA GLN A 75 -6.13 -3.32 19.32
C GLN A 75 -5.71 -2.09 20.15
N LYS A 76 -6.29 -0.91 19.91
CA LYS A 76 -5.93 0.37 20.55
C LYS A 76 -4.46 0.78 20.33
N ARG A 77 -3.82 0.27 19.27
CA ARG A 77 -2.45 0.61 18.88
C ARG A 77 -2.43 1.86 18.00
N PHE A 78 -2.85 3.00 18.56
CA PHE A 78 -3.09 4.23 17.78
C PHE A 78 -1.82 4.82 17.17
N SER A 79 -0.67 4.74 17.85
CA SER A 79 0.62 5.19 17.29
C SER A 79 1.00 4.42 16.03
N ASP A 80 0.79 3.09 16.05
CA ASP A 80 1.05 2.23 14.89
C ASP A 80 0.02 2.49 13.77
N GLU A 81 -1.24 2.79 14.12
CA GLU A 81 -2.27 3.19 13.15
C GLU A 81 -1.86 4.47 12.42
N VAL A 82 -1.38 5.49 13.15
CA VAL A 82 -0.87 6.73 12.56
C VAL A 82 0.33 6.43 11.65
N SER A 83 1.32 5.70 12.15
CA SER A 83 2.51 5.34 11.36
C SER A 83 2.15 4.59 10.07
N THR A 84 1.22 3.64 10.15
CA THR A 84 0.74 2.88 8.98
C THR A 84 0.04 3.78 7.96
N CYS A 85 -0.82 4.70 8.44
CA CYS A 85 -1.46 5.67 7.54
C CYS A 85 -0.43 6.61 6.90
N ASP A 86 0.56 7.08 7.66
CA ASP A 86 1.59 8.01 7.20
C ASP A 86 2.46 7.41 6.10
N ARG A 87 2.81 6.12 6.23
CA ARG A 87 3.52 5.37 5.18
C ARG A 87 2.76 5.42 3.86
N TRP A 88 1.45 5.16 3.88
CA TRP A 88 0.64 5.21 2.67
C TRP A 88 0.48 6.63 2.12
N ILE A 89 0.25 7.62 2.98
CA ILE A 89 0.11 9.03 2.58
C ILE A 89 1.38 9.50 1.85
N ARG A 90 2.56 9.18 2.38
CA ARG A 90 3.84 9.49 1.73
C ARG A 90 3.97 8.87 0.34
N ILE A 91 3.53 7.62 0.16
CA ILE A 91 3.50 6.96 -1.15
C ILE A 91 2.53 7.69 -2.08
N ALA A 92 1.34 8.04 -1.60
CA ALA A 92 0.32 8.73 -2.40
C ALA A 92 0.78 10.12 -2.86
N GLU A 93 1.44 10.87 -1.99
CA GLU A 93 2.01 12.18 -2.29
C GLU A 93 3.10 12.08 -3.37
N ASP A 94 4.09 11.19 -3.20
CA ASP A 94 5.14 10.96 -4.20
C ASP A 94 4.57 10.49 -5.54
N TYR A 95 3.61 9.55 -5.52
CA TYR A 95 2.98 9.02 -6.72
C TYR A 95 2.21 10.09 -7.48
N SER A 96 1.45 10.93 -6.78
CA SER A 96 0.66 12.00 -7.38
C SER A 96 1.52 13.08 -8.05
N ALA A 97 2.77 13.25 -7.61
CA ALA A 97 3.71 14.22 -8.17
C ALA A 97 4.38 13.74 -9.47
N GLN A 98 4.20 12.49 -9.88
CA GLN A 98 4.82 11.97 -11.11
C GLN A 98 4.17 12.59 -12.35
N LYS A 99 4.99 13.02 -13.33
CA LYS A 99 4.51 13.65 -14.58
C LYS A 99 3.45 12.81 -15.30
N ALA A 100 3.67 11.49 -15.38
CA ALA A 100 2.73 10.57 -16.02
C ALA A 100 1.36 10.54 -15.31
N VAL A 101 1.34 10.64 -13.97
CA VAL A 101 0.10 10.71 -13.17
C VAL A 101 -0.61 12.04 -13.36
N ILE A 102 0.13 13.15 -13.32
CA ILE A 102 -0.39 14.51 -13.57
C ILE A 102 -1.00 14.61 -14.97
N SER A 103 -0.36 14.01 -15.97
CA SER A 103 -0.85 13.98 -17.36
C SER A 103 -2.02 13.02 -17.60
N GLY A 104 -2.49 12.30 -16.57
CA GLY A 104 -3.62 11.37 -16.68
C GLY A 104 -3.30 10.06 -17.39
N LEU A 105 -2.01 9.74 -17.62
CA LEU A 105 -1.57 8.52 -18.29
C LEU A 105 -1.48 7.30 -17.36
N MET A 106 -1.66 7.50 -16.05
CA MET A 106 -1.52 6.47 -15.02
C MET A 106 -2.78 6.37 -14.16
N ALA A 107 -2.97 5.20 -13.55
CA ALA A 107 -4.09 4.94 -12.65
C ALA A 107 -4.10 5.91 -11.46
N GLN A 108 -5.28 6.36 -11.05
CA GLN A 108 -5.47 7.34 -9.98
C GLN A 108 -5.67 6.67 -8.61
N ASN A 109 -4.84 5.67 -8.28
CA ASN A 109 -4.99 4.87 -7.04
C ASN A 109 -4.80 5.65 -5.74
N HIS A 110 -4.19 6.84 -5.82
CA HIS A 110 -4.08 7.79 -4.71
C HIS A 110 -5.39 8.58 -4.48
N LEU A 111 -6.37 8.44 -5.37
CA LEU A 111 -7.71 9.02 -5.26
C LEU A 111 -8.75 7.93 -4.97
N GLY A 112 -9.87 8.33 -4.37
CA GLY A 112 -11.02 7.46 -4.11
C GLY A 112 -11.26 7.14 -2.63
N PRO A 113 -12.16 6.17 -2.35
CA PRO A 113 -12.70 5.96 -1.01
C PRO A 113 -11.67 5.43 0.00
N ARG A 114 -10.74 4.55 -0.43
CA ARG A 114 -9.73 3.98 0.46
C ARG A 114 -8.66 5.01 0.86
N PRO A 115 -8.05 5.76 -0.07
CA PRO A 115 -7.25 6.95 0.26
C PRO A 115 -7.92 7.89 1.28
N ALA A 116 -9.17 8.25 1.03
CA ALA A 116 -9.93 9.13 1.92
C ALA A 116 -10.12 8.51 3.32
N ALA A 117 -10.42 7.20 3.38
CA ALA A 117 -10.55 6.48 4.64
C ALA A 117 -9.22 6.42 5.42
N ILE A 118 -8.09 6.23 4.75
CA ILE A 118 -6.76 6.24 5.38
C ILE A 118 -6.47 7.61 6.00
N ALA A 119 -6.70 8.69 5.25
CA ALA A 119 -6.50 10.06 5.76
C ALA A 119 -7.41 10.35 6.98
N ALA A 120 -8.69 9.97 6.91
CA ALA A 120 -9.62 10.15 8.02
C ALA A 120 -9.22 9.33 9.27
N ARG A 121 -8.69 8.12 9.07
CA ARG A 121 -8.18 7.27 10.16
C ARG A 121 -6.98 7.87 10.84
N ARG A 122 -5.99 8.33 10.07
CA ARG A 122 -4.82 9.05 10.57
C ARG A 122 -5.23 10.17 11.52
N GLN A 123 -6.13 11.05 11.07
CA GLN A 123 -6.63 12.17 11.87
C GLN A 123 -7.34 11.71 13.15
N LYS A 124 -8.16 10.66 13.05
CA LYS A 124 -8.89 10.11 14.20
C LYS A 124 -7.95 9.45 15.22
N ALA A 125 -6.93 8.74 14.76
CA ALA A 125 -5.95 8.06 15.59
C ALA A 125 -5.02 9.05 16.30
N ALA A 126 -4.55 10.09 15.60
CA ALA A 126 -3.73 11.15 16.19
C ALA A 126 -4.41 11.80 17.41
N LYS A 127 -5.71 12.09 17.34
CA LYS A 127 -6.50 12.64 18.47
C LYS A 127 -6.55 11.73 19.71
N LYS A 128 -6.17 10.46 19.58
CA LYS A 128 -6.16 9.49 20.69
C LYS A 128 -4.78 9.30 21.31
N ILE A 129 -3.75 9.95 20.77
CA ILE A 129 -2.39 9.87 21.27
C ILE A 129 -2.11 11.19 22.01
N PRO A 130 -1.90 11.16 23.34
CA PRO A 130 -1.44 12.34 24.05
C PRO A 130 -0.08 12.77 23.46
N HIS A 131 0.07 14.04 23.11
CA HIS A 131 1.33 14.67 22.65
C HIS A 131 1.74 14.43 21.18
N LEU A 132 0.79 14.03 20.32
CA LEU A 132 0.89 14.11 18.85
C LEU A 132 -0.08 15.16 18.31
#